data_AF-A0A2X3GE94-F1
#
_entry.id   AF-A0A2X3GE94-F1
#
_cell.length_a   1.000
_cell.length_b   1.000
_cell.length_c   1.000
_cell.angle_alpha   90.00
_cell.angle_beta   90.00
_cell.angle_gamma   90.00
#
_symmetry.space_group_name_H-M   'P 1'
#
loop_
_entity.id
_entity.type
_entity.pdbx_description
1 polymer ?
#
loop_
_entity_poly.entity_id
_entity_poly.type
_entity_poly.pdbx_seq_one_letter_code
_entity_poly.pdbx_strand_id
1 'polypeptide(L)'
;MKDHILSVKEKIGYGMGDAASHIIFDNVMLYMMFFYTDIFGIPAGFVGTMFLLARALDAISDPCMGLLADRTRSRWGKFRPWILFGAIPFGLVCVLAYSSPDLSHNGKLIYAAVTYTLLTLLYTVVNIPYCALGGVITDNPTQRISLQSWRFVLATAGGMLSTVLMMPLVNFIGGEDKALGFQGGIAVLSVIAFLMLAFCFFTTKERVESAAEQYLDA
;
A
#
# COMPACT_ATOMS: atom_id res chain seq x y z
N MET A 1 -3.34 33.83 5.91
CA MET A 1 -2.62 32.58 6.27
C MET A 1 -1.18 32.73 5.80
N LYS A 2 -0.18 32.38 6.61
CA LYS A 2 1.23 32.44 6.17
C LYS A 2 1.44 31.34 5.13
N ASP A 3 1.92 31.70 3.94
CA ASP A 3 2.35 30.74 2.91
C ASP A 3 3.49 29.89 3.44
N HIS A 4 3.16 28.76 4.07
CA HIS A 4 4.16 27.82 4.54
C HIS A 4 4.70 27.04 3.34
N ILE A 5 5.91 27.39 2.92
CA ILE A 5 6.61 26.66 1.86
C ILE A 5 6.99 25.29 2.42
N LEU A 6 6.47 24.23 1.82
CA LEU A 6 6.81 22.85 2.19
C LEU A 6 8.27 22.57 1.89
N SER A 7 8.97 21.98 2.86
CA SER A 7 10.36 21.58 2.67
C SER A 7 10.49 20.46 1.64
N VAL A 8 11.62 20.39 0.96
CA VAL A 8 11.91 19.27 0.02
C VAL A 8 11.84 17.93 0.75
N LYS A 9 12.29 17.87 2.01
CA LYS A 9 12.21 16.68 2.85
C LYS A 9 10.79 16.18 3.06
N GLU A 10 9.83 17.09 3.26
CA GLU A 10 8.41 16.73 3.40
C GLU A 10 7.80 16.27 2.08
N LYS A 11 8.18 16.90 0.96
CA LYS A 11 7.72 16.49 -0.37
C LYS A 11 8.21 15.09 -0.74
N ILE A 12 9.48 14.82 -0.48
CA ILE A 12 10.07 13.49 -0.64
C ILE A 12 9.40 12.50 0.32
N GLY A 13 9.24 12.88 1.59
CA GLY A 13 8.58 12.06 2.61
C GLY A 13 7.19 11.62 2.21
N TYR A 14 6.35 12.56 1.78
CA TYR A 14 5.02 12.26 1.27
C TYR A 14 5.08 11.37 0.02
N GLY A 15 5.95 11.67 -0.96
CA GLY A 15 6.05 10.85 -2.16
C GLY A 15 6.60 9.43 -1.93
N MET A 16 7.45 9.23 -0.92
CA MET A 16 7.88 7.89 -0.50
C MET A 16 6.71 7.03 0.00
N GLY A 17 5.66 7.64 0.55
CA GLY A 17 4.45 6.90 0.93
C GLY A 17 3.76 6.27 -0.27
N ASP A 18 3.58 7.01 -1.37
CA ASP A 18 2.96 6.48 -2.61
C ASP A 18 3.87 5.43 -3.25
N ALA A 19 5.17 5.71 -3.28
CA ALA A 19 6.15 4.78 -3.82
C ALA A 19 6.14 3.44 -3.07
N ALA A 20 5.98 3.45 -1.75
CA ALA A 20 5.84 2.24 -0.94
C ALA A 20 4.57 1.44 -1.27
N SER A 21 3.43 2.13 -1.46
CA SER A 21 2.18 1.49 -1.91
C SER A 21 2.33 0.87 -3.30
N HIS A 22 2.95 1.59 -4.23
CA HIS A 22 3.22 1.13 -5.59
C HIS A 22 4.18 -0.05 -5.66
N ILE A 23 5.16 -0.14 -4.76
CA ILE A 23 6.06 -1.29 -4.66
C ILE A 23 5.27 -2.60 -4.57
N ILE A 24 4.21 -2.63 -3.77
CA ILE A 24 3.40 -3.84 -3.59
C ILE A 24 2.32 -3.94 -4.66
N PHE A 25 1.60 -2.84 -4.93
CA PHE A 25 0.49 -2.83 -5.89
C PHE A 25 0.92 -3.28 -7.29
N ASP A 26 2.03 -2.75 -7.80
CA ASP A 26 2.50 -3.08 -9.15
C ASP A 26 3.02 -4.53 -9.23
N ASN A 27 3.59 -5.06 -8.15
CA ASN A 27 3.95 -6.49 -8.07
C ASN A 27 2.72 -7.39 -8.08
N VAL A 28 1.67 -7.01 -7.34
CA VAL A 28 0.42 -7.77 -7.32
C VAL A 28 -0.19 -7.80 -8.71
N MET A 29 -0.21 -6.66 -9.41
CA MET A 29 -0.71 -6.58 -10.78
C MET A 29 0.08 -7.44 -11.75
N LEU A 30 1.41 -7.44 -11.65
CA LEU A 30 2.26 -8.10 -12.63
C LEU A 30 2.47 -9.60 -12.36
N TYR A 31 2.67 -9.98 -11.10
CA TYR A 31 3.15 -11.31 -10.74
C TYR A 31 2.15 -12.17 -9.95
N MET A 32 1.14 -11.59 -9.30
CA MET A 32 0.26 -12.39 -8.42
C MET A 32 -0.52 -13.44 -9.21
N MET A 33 -1.00 -13.10 -10.41
CA MET A 33 -1.72 -14.06 -11.25
C MET A 33 -0.82 -15.25 -11.59
N PHE A 34 0.38 -14.99 -12.09
CA PHE A 34 1.39 -16.01 -12.39
C PHE A 34 1.75 -16.84 -11.16
N PHE A 35 1.93 -16.21 -10.00
CA PHE A 35 2.22 -16.92 -8.75
C PHE A 35 1.08 -17.90 -8.39
N TYR A 36 -0.18 -17.47 -8.45
CA TYR A 36 -1.29 -18.36 -8.13
C TYR A 36 -1.53 -19.45 -9.16
N THR A 37 -1.31 -19.19 -10.45
CA THR A 37 -1.55 -20.18 -11.50
C THR A 37 -0.39 -21.16 -11.66
N ASP A 38 0.82 -20.65 -11.87
CA ASP A 38 1.97 -21.45 -12.31
C ASP A 38 2.79 -22.00 -11.14
N ILE A 39 2.80 -21.31 -10.00
CA ILE A 39 3.54 -21.73 -8.81
C ILE A 39 2.60 -22.45 -7.83
N PHE A 40 1.48 -21.83 -7.46
CA PHE A 40 0.59 -22.40 -6.46
C PHE A 40 -0.37 -23.47 -7.04
N GLY A 41 -0.62 -23.42 -8.34
CA GLY A 41 -1.39 -24.43 -9.09
C GLY A 41 -2.92 -24.24 -9.03
N ILE A 42 -3.39 -23.00 -8.91
CA ILE A 42 -4.82 -22.65 -8.87
C ILE A 42 -5.34 -22.39 -10.30
N PRO A 43 -6.56 -22.86 -10.66
CA PRO A 43 -7.15 -22.54 -11.95
C PRO A 43 -7.32 -21.04 -12.18
N ALA A 44 -6.86 -20.54 -13.34
CA ALA A 44 -6.90 -19.11 -13.68
C ALA A 44 -8.31 -18.50 -13.60
N GLY A 45 -9.36 -19.26 -13.96
CA GLY A 45 -10.75 -18.79 -13.86
C GLY A 45 -11.19 -18.47 -12.43
N PHE A 46 -10.72 -19.25 -11.45
CA PHE A 46 -10.95 -18.99 -10.04
C PHE A 46 -10.18 -17.74 -9.58
N VAL A 47 -8.89 -17.64 -9.91
CA VAL A 47 -8.06 -16.47 -9.56
C VAL A 47 -8.65 -15.18 -10.13
N GLY A 48 -9.09 -15.19 -11.40
CA GLY A 48 -9.72 -14.04 -12.04
C GLY A 48 -11.02 -13.61 -11.36
N THR A 49 -11.86 -14.58 -10.97
CA THR A 49 -13.11 -14.30 -10.23
C THR A 49 -12.82 -13.74 -8.85
N MET A 50 -11.83 -14.31 -8.14
CA MET A 50 -11.36 -13.82 -6.85
C MET A 50 -10.86 -12.37 -6.94
N PHE A 51 -10.09 -12.04 -7.98
CA PHE A 51 -9.62 -10.66 -8.22
C PHE A 51 -10.79 -9.70 -8.46
N LEU A 52 -11.78 -10.11 -9.25
CA LEU A 52 -12.97 -9.32 -9.51
C LEU A 52 -13.79 -9.07 -8.23
N LEU A 53 -14.00 -10.11 -7.41
CA LEU A 53 -14.72 -9.99 -6.14
C LEU A 53 -13.99 -9.08 -5.15
N ALA A 54 -12.66 -9.15 -5.10
CA ALA A 54 -11.88 -8.25 -4.27
C ALA A 54 -12.04 -6.79 -4.71
N ARG A 55 -12.06 -6.50 -6.03
CA ARG A 55 -12.34 -5.14 -6.53
C ARG A 55 -13.75 -4.66 -6.16
N ALA A 56 -14.74 -5.54 -6.20
CA ALA A 56 -16.09 -5.21 -5.76
C ALA A 56 -16.13 -4.90 -4.25
N LEU A 57 -15.33 -5.60 -3.44
CA LEU A 57 -15.16 -5.30 -2.03
C LEU A 57 -14.46 -3.95 -1.82
N ASP A 58 -13.42 -3.66 -2.59
CA ASP A 58 -12.66 -2.40 -2.54
C ASP A 58 -13.59 -1.19 -2.76
N ALA A 59 -14.58 -1.31 -3.66
CA ALA A 59 -15.58 -0.26 -3.90
C ALA A 59 -16.41 0.11 -2.65
N ILE A 60 -16.50 -0.79 -1.66
CA ILE A 60 -17.20 -0.57 -0.39
C ILE A 60 -16.20 -0.23 0.71
N SER A 61 -15.08 -0.95 0.81
CA SER A 61 -14.10 -0.75 1.88
C SER A 61 -13.38 0.60 1.77
N ASP A 62 -13.15 1.12 0.56
CA ASP A 62 -12.45 2.40 0.37
C ASP A 62 -13.22 3.59 0.99
N PRO A 63 -14.52 3.82 0.68
CA PRO A 63 -15.31 4.84 1.37
C PRO A 63 -15.43 4.61 2.88
N CYS A 64 -15.63 3.36 3.31
CA CYS A 64 -15.70 3.03 4.74
C CYS A 64 -14.40 3.39 5.47
N MET A 65 -13.25 3.08 4.87
CA MET A 65 -11.95 3.40 5.43
C MET A 65 -11.69 4.91 5.46
N GLY A 66 -12.12 5.65 4.43
CA GLY A 66 -12.07 7.11 4.42
C GLY A 66 -12.82 7.71 5.60
N LEU A 67 -14.07 7.26 5.84
CA LEU A 67 -14.87 7.71 6.98
C LEU A 67 -14.25 7.35 8.35
N LEU A 68 -13.64 6.16 8.46
CA LEU A 68 -12.94 5.75 9.69
C LEU A 68 -11.70 6.62 9.94
N ALA A 69 -10.92 6.89 8.90
CA ALA A 69 -9.72 7.72 9.00
C ALA A 69 -10.07 9.17 9.38
N ASP A 70 -11.12 9.74 8.77
CA ASP A 70 -11.59 11.10 9.08
C ASP A 70 -12.05 11.27 10.54
N ARG A 71 -12.64 10.21 11.12
CA ARG A 71 -13.09 10.20 12.52
C ARG A 71 -11.98 9.87 13.52
N THR A 72 -10.81 9.47 13.05
CA THR A 72 -9.70 9.07 13.93
C THR A 72 -9.12 10.29 14.63
N ARG A 73 -9.20 10.32 15.96
CA ARG A 73 -8.54 11.34 16.80
C ARG A 73 -7.35 10.70 17.50
N SER A 74 -6.13 11.06 17.09
CA SER A 74 -4.91 10.58 17.74
C SER A 74 -3.91 11.71 17.97
N ARG A 75 -2.97 11.49 18.89
CA ARG A 75 -1.85 12.42 19.15
C ARG A 75 -0.92 12.64 17.94
N TRP A 76 -0.99 11.78 16.92
CA TRP A 76 -0.14 11.86 15.73
C TRP A 76 -0.87 12.44 14.51
N GLY A 77 -2.15 12.81 14.65
CA GLY A 77 -3.03 13.20 13.56
C GLY A 77 -4.10 12.14 13.26
N LYS A 78 -4.88 12.38 12.21
CA LYS A 78 -5.98 11.51 11.78
C LYS A 78 -5.51 10.37 10.90
N PHE A 79 -4.65 10.67 9.93
CA PHE A 79 -4.27 9.73 8.86
C PHE A 79 -2.95 9.01 9.16
N ARG A 80 -2.00 9.71 9.76
CA ARG A 80 -0.65 9.20 10.02
C ARG A 80 -0.61 7.87 10.80
N PRO A 81 -1.42 7.63 11.85
CA PRO A 81 -1.40 6.35 12.57
C PRO A 81 -1.70 5.15 11.68
N TRP A 82 -2.68 5.29 10.77
CA TRP A 82 -3.07 4.21 9.85
C TRP A 82 -1.95 3.84 8.89
N ILE A 83 -1.17 4.82 8.44
CA ILE A 83 -0.01 4.61 7.56
C ILE A 83 1.04 3.75 8.27
N LEU A 84 1.42 4.09 9.49
CA LEU A 84 2.49 3.38 10.20
C LEU A 84 2.04 2.03 10.76
N PHE A 85 0.92 2.03 11.50
CA PHE A 85 0.45 0.81 12.17
C PHE A 85 -0.22 -0.16 11.20
N GLY A 86 -0.83 0.34 10.11
CA GLY A 86 -1.40 -0.49 9.04
C GLY A 86 -0.32 -1.10 8.14
N ALA A 87 0.84 -0.46 7.99
CA ALA A 87 1.94 -1.00 7.18
C ALA A 87 2.49 -2.33 7.70
N ILE A 88 2.46 -2.56 9.02
CA ILE A 88 2.96 -3.79 9.66
C ILE A 88 2.12 -5.02 9.24
N PRO A 89 0.80 -5.08 9.53
CA PRO A 89 -0.02 -6.20 9.10
C PRO A 89 -0.09 -6.30 7.58
N PHE A 90 -0.07 -5.17 6.86
CA PHE A 90 -0.07 -5.16 5.41
C PHE A 90 1.16 -5.89 4.83
N GLY A 91 2.37 -5.57 5.29
CA GLY A 91 3.59 -6.25 4.85
C GLY A 91 3.59 -7.74 5.21
N LEU A 92 3.12 -8.10 6.40
CA LEU A 92 3.01 -9.51 6.81
C LEU A 92 2.06 -10.30 5.91
N VAL A 93 0.87 -9.75 5.65
CA VAL A 93 -0.12 -10.40 4.78
C VAL A 93 0.35 -10.45 3.32
N CYS A 94 1.13 -9.46 2.87
CA CYS A 94 1.77 -9.50 1.56
C CYS A 94 2.69 -10.72 1.41
N VAL A 95 3.52 -11.00 2.42
CA VAL A 95 4.35 -12.22 2.43
C VAL A 95 3.50 -13.48 2.48
N LEU A 96 2.42 -13.50 3.27
CA LEU A 96 1.51 -14.64 3.35
C LEU A 96 0.79 -14.91 2.02
N ALA A 97 0.42 -13.87 1.27
CA ALA A 97 -0.22 -14.01 -0.05
C ALA A 97 0.72 -14.66 -1.09
N TYR A 98 2.02 -14.37 -1.02
CA TYR A 98 3.05 -15.03 -1.84
C TYR A 98 3.65 -16.29 -1.18
N SER A 99 3.01 -16.82 -0.14
CA SER A 99 3.42 -18.10 0.44
C SER A 99 2.61 -19.24 -0.18
N SER A 100 3.26 -20.39 -0.40
CA SER A 100 2.64 -21.58 -0.97
C SER A 100 2.59 -22.74 0.04
N PRO A 101 1.72 -22.69 1.06
CA PRO A 101 1.60 -23.80 2.01
C PRO A 101 1.12 -25.07 1.30
N ASP A 102 1.65 -26.22 1.73
CA ASP A 102 1.20 -27.52 1.21
C ASP A 102 -0.19 -27.84 1.77
N LEU A 103 -1.20 -27.58 0.95
CA LEU A 103 -2.62 -27.76 1.27
C LEU A 103 -3.29 -28.58 0.17
N SER A 104 -4.41 -29.21 0.53
CA SER A 104 -5.31 -29.82 -0.47
C SER A 104 -5.78 -28.78 -1.50
N HIS A 105 -6.22 -29.22 -2.67
CA HIS A 105 -6.67 -28.31 -3.73
C HIS A 105 -7.68 -27.27 -3.24
N ASN A 106 -8.73 -27.69 -2.53
CA ASN A 106 -9.72 -26.79 -1.94
C ASN A 106 -9.11 -25.88 -0.86
N GLY A 107 -8.14 -26.38 -0.09
CA GLY A 107 -7.39 -25.58 0.88
C GLY A 107 -6.60 -24.45 0.22
N LYS A 108 -5.98 -24.69 -0.94
CA LYS A 108 -5.29 -23.65 -1.73
C LYS A 108 -6.24 -22.56 -2.22
N LEU A 109 -7.42 -22.95 -2.72
CA LEU A 109 -8.44 -22.00 -3.18
C LEU A 109 -8.89 -21.06 -2.06
N ILE A 110 -9.22 -21.62 -0.89
CA ILE A 110 -9.66 -20.86 0.28
C ILE A 110 -8.51 -19.98 0.79
N TYR A 111 -7.30 -20.53 0.89
CA TYR A 111 -6.12 -19.79 1.33
C TYR A 111 -5.87 -18.56 0.45
N ALA A 112 -5.81 -18.74 -0.87
CA ALA A 112 -5.59 -17.65 -1.81
C ALA A 112 -6.70 -16.59 -1.74
N ALA A 113 -7.97 -17.00 -1.61
CA ALA A 113 -9.08 -16.07 -1.45
C ALA A 113 -8.94 -15.23 -0.18
N VAL A 114 -8.66 -15.87 0.95
CA VAL A 114 -8.54 -15.17 2.24
C VAL A 114 -7.33 -14.26 2.28
N THR A 115 -6.15 -14.73 1.89
CA THR A 115 -4.92 -13.92 1.93
C THR A 115 -4.97 -12.77 0.93
N TYR A 116 -5.50 -13.00 -0.27
CA TYR A 116 -5.65 -11.94 -1.25
C TYR A 116 -6.67 -10.88 -0.83
N THR A 117 -7.85 -11.29 -0.34
CA THR A 117 -8.84 -10.33 0.18
C THR A 117 -8.30 -9.55 1.37
N LEU A 118 -7.58 -10.20 2.29
CA LEU A 118 -6.96 -9.52 3.42
C LEU A 118 -5.87 -8.54 2.96
N LEU A 119 -5.09 -8.91 1.94
CA LEU A 119 -4.08 -8.05 1.34
C LEU A 119 -4.70 -6.76 0.78
N THR A 120 -5.81 -6.86 0.04
CA THR A 120 -6.46 -5.68 -0.56
C THR A 120 -7.11 -4.80 0.50
N LEU A 121 -7.74 -5.40 1.51
CA LEU A 121 -8.31 -4.65 2.64
C LEU A 121 -7.23 -3.89 3.42
N LEU A 122 -6.09 -4.52 3.70
CA LEU A 122 -4.98 -3.86 4.40
C LEU A 122 -4.29 -2.81 3.53
N TYR A 123 -4.25 -3.02 2.21
CA TYR A 123 -3.83 -1.99 1.27
C TYR A 123 -4.75 -0.77 1.37
N THR A 124 -6.07 -0.93 1.37
CA THR A 124 -7.05 0.14 1.59
C THR A 124 -6.80 0.88 2.91
N VAL A 125 -6.56 0.15 4.00
CA VAL A 125 -6.29 0.70 5.34
C VAL A 125 -5.09 1.64 5.35
N VAL A 126 -4.08 1.39 4.53
CA VAL A 126 -2.88 2.24 4.43
C VAL A 126 -3.06 3.33 3.37
N ASN A 127 -3.53 2.95 2.18
CA ASN A 127 -3.50 3.80 0.99
C ASN A 127 -4.57 4.90 1.00
N ILE A 128 -5.77 4.63 1.53
CA ILE A 128 -6.83 5.65 1.60
C ILE A 128 -6.44 6.80 2.56
N PRO A 129 -6.01 6.53 3.81
CA PRO A 129 -5.49 7.59 4.67
C PRO A 129 -4.27 8.31 4.09
N TYR A 130 -3.38 7.58 3.41
CA TYR A 130 -2.24 8.18 2.72
C TYR A 130 -2.66 9.19 1.65
N CYS A 131 -3.63 8.84 0.80
CA CYS A 131 -4.14 9.74 -0.23
C CYS A 131 -4.82 10.98 0.38
N ALA A 132 -5.55 10.81 1.49
CA ALA A 132 -6.19 11.92 2.21
C ALA A 132 -5.19 12.85 2.89
N LEU A 133 -4.04 12.32 3.34
CA LEU A 133 -2.98 13.10 4.01
C LEU A 133 -2.50 14.30 3.18
N GLY A 134 -2.43 14.16 1.85
CA GLY A 134 -2.04 15.26 0.96
C GLY A 134 -2.94 16.49 1.04
N GLY A 135 -4.22 16.29 1.40
CA GLY A 135 -5.20 17.36 1.61
C GLY A 135 -4.98 18.16 2.89
N VAL A 136 -4.41 17.54 3.92
CA VAL A 136 -4.22 18.16 5.25
C VAL A 136 -2.79 18.62 5.55
N ILE A 137 -1.84 18.35 4.64
CA ILE A 137 -0.46 18.85 4.73
C ILE A 137 -0.39 20.36 4.43
N THR A 138 -1.16 20.85 3.44
CA THR A 138 -1.15 22.24 2.99
C THR A 138 -2.50 22.64 2.39
N ASP A 139 -2.88 23.90 2.64
CA ASP A 139 -4.03 24.61 2.06
C ASP A 139 -3.65 25.40 0.80
N ASN A 140 -2.37 25.78 0.67
CA ASN A 140 -1.86 26.50 -0.50
C ASN A 140 -1.92 25.62 -1.78
N PRO A 141 -2.67 26.04 -2.83
CA PRO A 141 -2.81 25.28 -4.07
C PRO A 141 -1.49 25.02 -4.82
N THR A 142 -0.58 26.01 -4.86
CA THR A 142 0.72 25.88 -5.52
C THR A 142 1.61 24.86 -4.82
N GLN A 143 1.62 24.84 -3.48
CA GLN A 143 2.35 23.83 -2.73
C GLN A 143 1.72 22.44 -2.88
N ARG A 144 0.39 22.36 -2.94
CA ARG A 144 -0.32 21.10 -3.19
C ARG A 144 0.00 20.51 -4.57
N ILE A 145 0.02 21.34 -5.62
CA ILE A 145 0.43 20.90 -6.97
C ILE A 145 1.86 20.38 -6.93
N SER A 146 2.79 21.14 -6.32
CA SER A 146 4.18 20.71 -6.18
C SER A 146 4.29 19.38 -5.43
N LEU A 147 3.58 19.22 -4.31
CA LEU A 147 3.56 17.99 -3.52
C LEU A 147 3.08 16.79 -4.35
N GLN A 148 2.04 16.95 -5.16
CA GLN A 148 1.52 15.92 -6.04
C GLN A 148 2.51 15.57 -7.18
N SER A 149 3.20 16.56 -7.76
CA SER A 149 4.24 16.28 -8.77
C SER A 149 5.37 15.41 -8.21
N TRP A 150 5.85 15.71 -6.99
CA TRP A 150 6.85 14.88 -6.32
C TRP A 150 6.32 13.48 -6.02
N ARG A 151 5.06 13.39 -5.59
CA ARG A 151 4.37 12.12 -5.34
C ARG A 151 4.38 11.22 -6.57
N PHE A 152 3.88 11.71 -7.72
CA PHE A 152 3.80 10.89 -8.94
C PHE A 152 5.16 10.43 -9.43
N VAL A 153 6.17 11.30 -9.44
CA VAL A 153 7.52 10.92 -9.88
C VAL A 153 8.11 9.81 -9.00
N LEU A 154 7.96 9.95 -7.67
CA LEU A 154 8.46 8.94 -6.73
C LEU A 154 7.64 7.65 -6.80
N ALA A 155 6.31 7.73 -6.97
CA ALA A 155 5.43 6.58 -7.14
C ALA A 155 5.83 5.75 -8.36
N THR A 156 5.96 6.39 -9.52
CA THR A 156 6.37 5.73 -10.76
C THR A 156 7.77 5.13 -10.65
N ALA A 157 8.73 5.85 -10.05
CA ALA A 157 10.07 5.32 -9.84
C ALA A 157 10.07 4.11 -8.90
N GLY A 158 9.33 4.18 -7.79
CA GLY A 158 9.21 3.09 -6.82
C GLY A 158 8.57 1.84 -7.43
N GLY A 159 7.44 2.00 -8.12
CA GLY A 159 6.75 0.92 -8.82
C GLY A 159 7.59 0.24 -9.90
N MET A 160 8.25 1.04 -10.74
CA MET A 160 9.16 0.53 -11.77
C MET A 160 10.35 -0.22 -11.17
N LEU A 161 11.01 0.35 -10.16
CA LEU A 161 12.11 -0.34 -9.47
C LEU A 161 11.64 -1.63 -8.84
N SER A 162 10.45 -1.64 -8.25
CA SER A 162 9.89 -2.82 -7.60
C SER A 162 9.69 -3.99 -8.57
N THR A 163 9.07 -3.72 -9.72
CA THR A 163 8.82 -4.75 -10.74
C THR A 163 10.11 -5.25 -11.38
N VAL A 164 11.08 -4.35 -11.63
CA VAL A 164 12.40 -4.73 -12.16
C VAL A 164 13.23 -5.56 -11.16
N LEU A 165 13.16 -5.23 -9.87
CA LEU A 165 13.94 -5.90 -8.82
C LEU A 165 13.35 -7.24 -8.40
N MET A 166 12.05 -7.47 -8.61
CA MET A 166 11.38 -8.68 -8.15
C MET A 166 12.02 -9.95 -8.72
N MET A 167 12.18 -10.07 -10.04
CA MET A 167 12.74 -11.28 -10.66
C MET A 167 14.22 -11.55 -10.27
N PRO A 168 15.12 -10.55 -10.24
CA PRO A 168 16.45 -10.72 -9.66
C PRO A 168 16.43 -11.22 -8.21
N LEU A 169 15.56 -10.68 -7.36
CA LEU A 169 15.41 -11.13 -5.97
C LEU A 169 14.91 -12.58 -5.89
N VAL A 170 13.92 -12.94 -6.72
CA VAL A 170 13.40 -14.31 -6.83
C VAL A 170 14.52 -15.28 -7.17
N ASN A 171 15.32 -14.98 -8.18
CA ASN A 171 16.43 -15.84 -8.61
C ASN A 171 17.55 -15.91 -7.57
N PHE A 172 17.83 -14.79 -6.88
CA PHE A 172 18.88 -14.73 -5.86
C PHE A 172 18.51 -15.48 -4.58
N ILE A 173 17.25 -15.38 -4.14
CA ILE A 173 16.79 -15.97 -2.87
C ILE A 173 16.32 -17.42 -3.07
N GLY A 174 15.53 -17.66 -4.11
CA GLY A 174 14.90 -18.96 -4.35
C GLY A 174 15.74 -19.94 -5.16
N GLY A 175 16.64 -19.43 -6.01
CA GLY A 175 17.38 -20.28 -6.95
C GLY A 175 16.43 -21.07 -7.85
N GLU A 176 16.39 -22.40 -7.67
CA GLU A 176 15.46 -23.29 -8.39
C GLU A 176 14.04 -23.29 -7.80
N ASP A 177 13.89 -22.96 -6.50
CA ASP A 177 12.59 -22.87 -5.85
C ASP A 177 11.97 -21.48 -6.06
N LYS A 178 11.13 -21.39 -7.10
CA LYS A 178 10.41 -20.16 -7.42
C LYS A 178 9.48 -19.73 -6.29
N ALA A 179 8.87 -20.65 -5.54
CA ALA A 179 7.93 -20.28 -4.50
C ALA A 179 8.64 -19.55 -3.35
N LEU A 180 9.76 -20.11 -2.87
CA LEU A 180 10.62 -19.44 -1.89
C LEU A 180 11.20 -18.13 -2.43
N GLY A 181 11.55 -18.09 -3.73
CA GLY A 181 12.06 -16.87 -4.37
C GLY A 181 11.03 -15.73 -4.37
N PHE A 182 9.77 -16.01 -4.75
CA PHE A 182 8.70 -15.01 -4.73
C PHE A 182 8.36 -14.56 -3.31
N GLN A 183 8.26 -15.50 -2.36
CA GLN A 183 8.02 -15.18 -0.96
C GLN A 183 9.13 -14.32 -0.36
N GLY A 184 10.40 -14.66 -0.63
CA GLY A 184 11.56 -13.92 -0.14
C GLY A 184 11.71 -12.55 -0.80
N GLY A 185 11.51 -12.48 -2.12
CA GLY A 185 11.56 -11.22 -2.87
C GLY A 185 10.52 -10.22 -2.38
N ILE A 186 9.27 -10.66 -2.21
CA ILE A 186 8.23 -9.77 -1.69
C ILE A 186 8.46 -9.41 -0.22
N ALA A 187 9.08 -10.29 0.59
CA ALA A 187 9.43 -9.98 1.97
C ALA A 187 10.45 -8.83 2.05
N VAL A 188 11.50 -8.87 1.22
CA VAL A 188 12.49 -7.78 1.12
C VAL A 188 11.81 -6.48 0.68
N LEU A 189 11.00 -6.53 -0.38
CA LEU A 189 10.26 -5.37 -0.88
C LEU A 189 9.27 -4.82 0.15
N SER A 190 8.63 -5.68 0.94
CA SER A 190 7.71 -5.29 2.01
C SER A 190 8.43 -4.58 3.15
N VAL A 191 9.64 -5.02 3.52
CA VAL A 191 10.48 -4.31 4.50
C VAL A 191 10.88 -2.93 3.98
N ILE A 192 11.27 -2.83 2.70
CA ILE A 192 11.61 -1.54 2.08
C ILE A 192 10.39 -0.61 2.07
N ALA A 193 9.22 -1.12 1.66
CA ALA A 193 7.97 -0.36 1.67
C ALA A 193 7.59 0.11 3.09
N PHE A 194 7.75 -0.75 4.09
CA PHE A 194 7.53 -0.37 5.49
C PHE A 194 8.44 0.78 5.93
N LEU A 195 9.74 0.71 5.62
CA LEU A 195 10.70 1.78 5.95
C LEU A 195 10.34 3.10 5.25
N MET A 196 9.86 3.03 4.01
CA MET A 196 9.40 4.20 3.26
C MET A 196 8.11 4.81 3.84
N LEU A 197 7.15 3.98 4.27
CA LEU A 197 5.94 4.43 4.97
C LEU A 197 6.27 5.01 6.36
N ALA A 198 7.21 4.42 7.08
CA ALA A 198 7.71 4.96 8.34
C ALA A 198 8.41 6.32 8.12
N PHE A 199 9.22 6.44 7.07
CA PHE A 199 9.82 7.72 6.71
C PHE A 199 8.75 8.77 6.37
N CYS A 200 7.73 8.41 5.58
CA CYS A 200 6.58 9.26 5.31
C CYS A 200 5.90 9.72 6.62
N PHE A 201 5.66 8.80 7.56
CA PHE A 201 5.07 9.11 8.86
C PHE A 201 5.90 10.15 9.63
N PHE A 202 7.21 9.97 9.76
CA PHE A 202 8.05 10.88 10.56
C PHE A 202 8.33 12.23 9.91
N THR A 203 8.28 12.29 8.58
CA THR A 203 8.57 13.52 7.83
C THR A 203 7.35 14.37 7.59
N THR A 204 6.18 13.77 7.41
CA THR A 204 4.93 14.52 7.18
C THR A 204 4.30 15.02 8.48
N LYS A 205 3.64 16.18 8.39
CA LYS A 205 2.85 16.75 9.49
C LYS A 205 1.51 17.23 8.96
N GLU A 206 0.45 16.84 9.66
CA GLU A 206 -0.90 17.36 9.46
C GLU A 206 -0.94 18.79 10.03
N ARG A 207 -1.36 19.76 9.22
CA ARG A 207 -1.38 21.20 9.57
C ARG A 207 -2.75 21.83 9.39
N VAL A 208 -3.51 21.36 8.43
CA VAL A 208 -4.85 21.88 8.12
C VAL A 208 -5.85 21.00 8.86
N GLU A 209 -6.58 21.59 9.80
CA GLU A 209 -7.76 20.93 10.37
C GLU A 209 -8.82 20.77 9.27
N SER A 210 -9.49 19.61 9.25
CA SER A 210 -10.51 19.33 8.23
C SER A 210 -11.61 20.39 8.30
N ALA A 211 -12.10 20.85 7.14
CA ALA A 211 -13.18 21.85 7.05
C ALA A 211 -14.41 21.47 7.88
N ALA A 212 -14.65 20.18 8.13
CA ALA A 212 -15.75 19.69 8.97
C ALA A 212 -15.62 20.08 10.47
N GLU A 213 -14.41 20.26 10.99
CA GLU A 213 -14.18 20.77 12.36
C GLU A 213 -14.32 22.29 12.42
N GLN A 214 -13.91 22.98 11.35
CA GLN A 214 -14.07 24.44 11.22
C GLN A 214 -15.53 24.91 11.27
N TYR A 215 -16.50 24.07 10.91
CA TYR A 215 -17.94 24.37 11.04
C TYR A 215 -18.57 23.95 12.37
N LEU A 216 -17.92 23.07 13.14
CA LEU A 216 -18.39 22.65 14.47
C LEU A 216 -17.88 23.56 15.59
N ASP A 217 -16.75 24.23 15.34
CA ASP A 217 -16.12 25.18 16.26
C ASP A 217 -16.42 26.66 15.93
N ALA A 218 -17.30 26.93 14.95
CA ALA A 218 -17.79 28.25 14.55
C ALA A 218 -19.26 28.47 14.96
#